data_AF-A0A9X1TH61-F1
#
_entry.id   AF-A0A9X1TH61-F1
#
_cell.length_a   1.000
_cell.length_b   1.000
_cell.length_c   1.000
_cell.angle_alpha   90.00
_cell.angle_beta   90.00
_cell.angle_gamma   90.00
#
_symmetry.space_group_name_H-M   'P 1'
#
loop_
_entity.id
_entity.type
_entity.pdbx_description
1 polymer ?
#
loop_
_entity_poly.entity_id
_entity_poly.type
_entity_poly.pdbx_seq_one_letter_code
_entity_poly.pdbx_strand_id
1 'polypeptide(L)'
;MTTALLPLRPAPADDEPRTAAPAVPVRRGRGRPPALTNPEQIEQLLTDISRGATVAEAAASAGLSRTPVYNLRQHDSVFAAALTLAQKAGKQARRAAGPELQVDQHGTESSYTKRRCPCEPCRAAGTQARNRRRAATGDTTNAPAAAAA
;
A
#
# COMPACT_ATOMS: atom_id res chain seq x y z
N MET A 1 15.44 -87.03 10.93
CA MET A 1 16.26 -85.95 10.36
C MET A 1 15.60 -84.64 10.75
N THR A 2 16.27 -83.88 11.60
CA THR A 2 15.73 -82.79 12.41
C THR A 2 16.21 -81.48 11.80
N THR A 3 15.32 -80.69 11.21
CA THR A 3 15.70 -79.37 10.65
C THR A 3 14.98 -78.27 11.41
N ALA A 4 15.80 -77.38 11.95
CA ALA A 4 15.51 -76.42 12.99
C ALA A 4 14.62 -75.25 12.55
N LEU A 5 13.73 -74.84 13.45
CA LEU A 5 13.07 -73.54 13.50
C LEU A 5 14.11 -72.43 13.68
N LEU A 6 14.15 -71.46 12.76
CA LEU A 6 14.80 -70.16 13.00
C LEU A 6 13.78 -69.19 13.64
N PRO A 7 14.17 -68.40 14.66
CA PRO A 7 13.32 -67.34 15.20
C PRO A 7 13.30 -66.10 14.29
N LEU A 8 12.10 -65.56 14.06
CA LEU A 8 11.88 -64.26 13.44
C LEU A 8 12.50 -63.15 14.30
N ARG A 9 13.36 -62.33 13.70
CA ARG A 9 13.77 -61.02 14.27
C ARG A 9 12.64 -60.01 14.03
N PRO A 10 12.20 -59.25 15.06
CA PRO A 10 11.36 -58.09 14.83
C PRO A 10 12.19 -56.95 14.22
N ALA A 11 11.59 -56.26 13.26
CA ALA A 11 12.13 -55.04 12.66
C ALA A 11 12.08 -53.87 13.67
N PRO A 12 13.09 -52.98 13.72
CA PRO A 12 12.92 -51.70 14.38
C PRO A 12 12.01 -50.81 13.53
N ALA A 13 10.89 -50.40 14.12
CA ALA A 13 10.03 -49.34 13.64
C ALA A 13 10.59 -48.01 14.15
N ASP A 14 11.24 -47.26 13.28
CA ASP A 14 11.51 -45.84 13.48
C ASP A 14 10.97 -45.09 12.26
N ASP A 15 9.70 -44.74 12.38
CA ASP A 15 8.96 -43.83 11.49
C ASP A 15 9.27 -42.40 11.97
N GLU A 16 10.43 -41.88 11.58
CA GLU A 16 10.72 -40.45 11.71
C GLU A 16 10.09 -39.74 10.50
N PRO A 17 9.09 -38.84 10.68
CA PRO A 17 8.61 -38.01 9.59
C PRO A 17 9.76 -37.09 9.21
N ARG A 18 10.46 -37.46 8.13
CA ARG A 18 11.48 -36.63 7.49
C ARG A 18 10.81 -35.32 7.11
N THR A 19 10.94 -34.33 7.99
CA THR A 19 10.45 -32.97 7.81
C THR A 19 10.87 -32.53 6.42
N ALA A 20 9.89 -32.41 5.53
CA ALA A 20 10.11 -31.97 4.16
C ALA A 20 10.93 -30.68 4.24
N ALA A 21 12.15 -30.73 3.71
CA ALA A 21 12.97 -29.54 3.56
C ALA A 21 12.09 -28.46 2.91
N PRO A 22 12.10 -27.21 3.41
CA PRO A 22 11.30 -26.16 2.80
C PRO A 22 11.67 -26.13 1.32
N ALA A 23 10.66 -26.29 0.46
CA ALA A 23 10.83 -26.27 -0.98
C ALA A 23 11.66 -25.04 -1.34
N VAL A 24 12.91 -25.27 -1.76
CA VAL A 24 13.79 -24.22 -2.24
C VAL A 24 12.99 -23.50 -3.33
N PRO A 25 12.72 -22.18 -3.22
CA PRO A 25 11.94 -21.50 -4.24
C PRO A 25 12.67 -21.70 -5.55
N VAL A 26 12.02 -22.37 -6.49
CA VAL A 26 12.54 -22.59 -7.84
C VAL A 26 12.86 -21.19 -8.37
N ARG A 27 14.16 -20.89 -8.49
CA ARG A 27 14.62 -19.63 -9.10
C ARG A 27 14.20 -19.73 -10.56
N ARG A 28 13.02 -19.19 -10.87
CA ARG A 28 12.58 -19.00 -12.26
C ARG A 28 13.75 -18.33 -12.96
N GLY A 29 14.23 -18.94 -14.04
CA GLY A 29 15.31 -18.37 -14.84
C GLY A 29 14.97 -16.93 -15.23
N ARG A 30 15.91 -16.23 -15.88
CA ARG A 30 15.65 -14.91 -16.49
C ARG A 30 14.67 -15.05 -17.68
N GLY A 31 13.51 -15.66 -17.44
CA GLY A 31 12.40 -15.74 -18.35
C GLY A 31 11.85 -14.34 -18.54
N ARG A 32 11.39 -14.08 -19.77
CA ARG A 32 10.78 -12.82 -20.14
C ARG A 32 9.66 -12.51 -19.14
N PRO A 33 9.65 -11.34 -18.48
CA PRO A 33 8.56 -10.98 -17.59
C PRO A 33 7.23 -11.03 -18.35
N PRO A 34 6.13 -11.42 -17.69
CA PRO A 34 4.83 -11.50 -18.33
C PRO A 34 4.47 -10.14 -18.92
N ALA A 35 4.12 -10.14 -20.21
CA ALA A 35 3.76 -8.93 -20.93
C ALA A 35 2.25 -8.71 -20.86
N LEU A 36 1.84 -7.45 -20.75
CA LEU A 36 0.44 -7.04 -20.83
C LEU A 36 0.04 -6.97 -22.31
N THR A 37 -0.28 -8.12 -22.90
CA THR A 37 -0.64 -8.24 -24.34
C THR A 37 -2.07 -8.67 -24.57
N ASN A 38 -2.75 -9.23 -23.56
CA ASN A 38 -4.14 -9.64 -23.69
C ASN A 38 -5.06 -8.40 -23.58
N PRO A 39 -5.90 -8.11 -24.59
CA PRO A 39 -6.83 -6.97 -24.53
C PRO A 39 -7.79 -7.04 -23.33
N GLU A 40 -8.23 -8.24 -22.93
CA GLU A 40 -9.13 -8.41 -21.77
C GLU A 40 -8.44 -7.97 -20.46
N GLN A 41 -7.13 -8.24 -20.32
CA GLN A 41 -6.36 -7.80 -19.16
C GLN A 41 -6.19 -6.28 -19.14
N ILE A 42 -6.05 -5.66 -20.31
CA ILE A 42 -5.97 -4.21 -20.45
C ILE A 42 -7.30 -3.57 -20.04
N GLU A 43 -8.42 -4.08 -20.52
CA GLU A 43 -9.76 -3.59 -20.17
C GLU A 43 -10.05 -3.76 -18.68
N GLN A 44 -9.73 -4.92 -18.10
CA GLN A 44 -9.90 -5.18 -16.68
C GLN A 44 -9.04 -4.21 -15.83
N LEU A 45 -7.77 -4.01 -16.20
CA LEU A 45 -6.87 -3.06 -15.52
C LEU A 45 -7.45 -1.64 -15.54
N LEU A 46 -7.92 -1.17 -16.69
CA LEU A 46 -8.51 0.16 -16.83
C LEU A 46 -9.81 0.30 -16.03
N THR A 47 -10.62 -0.76 -16.01
CA THR A 47 -11.85 -0.84 -15.21
C THR A 47 -11.54 -0.71 -13.73
N ASP A 48 -10.56 -1.46 -13.21
CA ASP A 48 -10.19 -1.42 -11.79
C ASP A 48 -9.63 -0.04 -11.40
N ILE A 49 -8.79 0.55 -12.25
CA ILE A 49 -8.26 1.90 -12.03
C ILE A 49 -9.39 2.94 -12.01
N SER A 50 -10.37 2.83 -12.92
CA SER A 50 -11.51 3.76 -12.97
C SER A 50 -12.44 3.65 -11.76
N ARG A 51 -12.55 2.45 -11.16
CA ARG A 51 -13.26 2.23 -9.89
C ARG A 51 -12.53 2.81 -8.68
N GLY A 52 -11.26 3.15 -8.83
CA GLY A 52 -10.47 3.80 -7.78
C GLY A 52 -9.26 3.00 -7.29
N ALA A 53 -8.99 1.81 -7.84
CA ALA A 53 -7.75 1.09 -7.54
C ALA A 53 -6.52 1.89 -7.99
N THR A 54 -5.40 1.69 -7.31
CA THR A 54 -4.11 2.20 -7.79
C THR A 54 -3.57 1.33 -8.92
N VAL A 55 -2.66 1.88 -9.75
CA VAL A 55 -2.00 1.11 -10.82
C VAL A 55 -1.25 -0.10 -10.25
N ALA A 56 -0.72 0.00 -9.03
CA ALA A 56 -0.04 -1.10 -8.37
C ALA A 56 -0.99 -2.23 -7.97
N GLU A 57 -2.13 -1.88 -7.36
CA GLU A 57 -3.18 -2.84 -6.98
C GLU A 57 -3.79 -3.52 -8.21
N ALA A 58 -4.15 -2.75 -9.24
CA ALA A 58 -4.74 -3.29 -10.46
C ALA A 58 -3.75 -4.17 -11.25
N ALA A 59 -2.45 -3.83 -11.25
CA ALA A 59 -1.44 -4.72 -11.83
C ALA A 59 -1.27 -6.01 -11.01
N ALA A 60 -1.30 -5.90 -9.68
CA ALA A 60 -1.16 -7.04 -8.78
C ALA A 60 -2.36 -8.01 -8.87
N SER A 61 -3.59 -7.51 -9.02
CA SER A 61 -4.79 -8.34 -9.22
C SER A 61 -4.70 -9.14 -10.52
N ALA A 62 -4.05 -8.59 -11.55
CA ALA A 62 -3.76 -9.27 -12.81
C ALA A 62 -2.51 -10.18 -12.77
N GLY A 63 -1.83 -10.30 -11.62
CA GLY A 63 -0.59 -11.09 -11.49
C GLY A 63 0.62 -10.48 -12.21
N LEU A 64 0.58 -9.17 -12.50
CA LEU A 64 1.61 -8.44 -13.23
C LEU A 64 2.40 -7.51 -12.30
N SER A 65 3.64 -7.20 -12.70
CA SER A 65 4.37 -6.09 -12.11
C SER A 65 3.89 -4.75 -12.71
N ARG A 66 4.29 -3.62 -12.11
CA ARG A 66 3.96 -2.29 -12.62
C ARG A 66 4.66 -1.97 -13.95
N THR A 67 5.81 -2.59 -14.22
CA THR A 67 6.69 -2.25 -15.34
C THR A 67 6.03 -2.45 -16.71
N PRO A 68 5.37 -3.60 -17.01
CA PRO A 68 4.60 -3.79 -18.24
C PRO A 68 3.57 -2.70 -18.53
N VAL A 69 2.88 -2.19 -17.50
CA VAL A 69 1.87 -1.13 -17.66
C VAL A 69 2.52 0.17 -18.15
N TYR A 70 3.64 0.58 -17.54
CA TYR A 70 4.34 1.79 -17.94
C TYR A 70 5.05 1.65 -19.28
N ASN A 71 5.59 0.47 -19.60
CA ASN A 71 6.14 0.20 -20.92
C ASN A 71 5.04 0.30 -22.00
N LEU A 72 3.86 -0.31 -21.78
CA LEU A 72 2.75 -0.22 -22.73
C LEU A 72 2.31 1.25 -22.92
N ARG A 73 2.19 2.01 -21.82
CA ARG A 73 1.89 3.45 -21.87
C ARG A 73 2.89 4.26 -22.72
N GLN A 74 4.15 3.87 -22.73
CA GLN A 74 5.18 4.58 -23.50
C GLN A 74 5.07 4.30 -25.01
N HIS A 75 4.58 3.13 -25.40
CA HIS A 75 4.57 2.68 -26.79
C HIS A 75 3.19 2.71 -27.46
N ASP A 76 2.10 2.79 -26.67
CA ASP A 76 0.73 2.86 -27.15
C ASP A 76 0.05 4.14 -26.64
N SER A 77 -0.15 5.09 -27.55
CA SER A 77 -0.79 6.37 -27.27
C SER A 77 -2.28 6.23 -26.94
N VAL A 78 -2.96 5.23 -27.52
CA VAL A 78 -4.39 4.97 -27.27
C VAL A 78 -4.55 4.46 -25.85
N PHE A 79 -3.73 3.50 -25.45
CA PHE A 79 -3.67 3.02 -24.07
C PHE A 79 -3.29 4.13 -23.09
N ALA A 80 -2.33 4.99 -23.43
CA ALA A 80 -1.93 6.11 -22.58
C ALA A 80 -3.08 7.10 -22.32
N ALA A 81 -3.88 7.40 -23.34
CA ALA A 81 -5.07 8.25 -23.21
C ALA A 81 -6.14 7.57 -22.34
N ALA A 82 -6.44 6.29 -22.60
CA ALA A 82 -7.39 5.51 -21.83
C ALA A 82 -6.99 5.41 -20.34
N LEU A 83 -5.72 5.17 -20.05
CA LEU A 83 -5.18 5.13 -18.69
C LEU A 83 -5.33 6.48 -17.98
N THR A 84 -5.10 7.59 -18.69
CA THR A 84 -5.27 8.95 -18.12
C THR A 84 -6.73 9.21 -17.76
N LEU A 85 -7.67 8.80 -18.63
CA LEU A 85 -9.11 8.90 -18.36
C LEU A 85 -9.51 8.03 -17.16
N ALA A 86 -9.05 6.78 -17.12
CA ALA A 86 -9.29 5.86 -16.01
C ALA A 86 -8.74 6.42 -14.68
N GLN A 87 -7.52 7.00 -14.68
CA GLN A 87 -6.95 7.62 -13.47
C GLN A 87 -7.75 8.83 -12.99
N LYS A 88 -8.27 9.65 -13.92
CA LYS A 88 -9.15 10.78 -13.60
C LYS A 88 -10.46 10.29 -12.98
N ALA A 89 -11.09 9.29 -13.57
CA ALA A 89 -12.29 8.64 -13.06
C ALA A 89 -12.05 8.02 -11.68
N GLY A 90 -10.98 7.24 -11.51
CA GLY A 90 -10.60 6.64 -10.23
C GLY A 90 -10.32 7.67 -9.13
N LYS A 91 -9.72 8.81 -9.48
CA LYS A 91 -9.54 9.93 -8.55
C LYS A 91 -10.88 10.54 -8.13
N GLN A 92 -11.84 10.64 -9.04
CA GLN A 92 -13.20 11.09 -8.73
C GLN A 92 -13.94 10.05 -7.90
N ALA A 93 -13.84 8.76 -8.24
CA ALA A 93 -14.43 7.65 -7.50
C ALA A 93 -13.92 7.60 -6.05
N ARG A 94 -12.61 7.73 -5.81
CA ARG A 94 -12.05 7.81 -4.45
C ARG A 94 -12.50 9.04 -3.67
N ARG A 95 -12.79 10.16 -4.35
CA ARG A 95 -13.35 11.35 -3.71
C ARG A 95 -14.84 11.19 -3.41
N ALA A 96 -15.59 10.54 -4.29
CA ALA A 96 -17.02 10.31 -4.19
C ALA A 96 -17.37 9.20 -3.20
N ALA A 97 -16.53 8.16 -3.09
CA ALA A 97 -16.59 7.12 -2.06
C ALA A 97 -16.46 7.68 -0.64
N GLY A 98 -16.17 8.98 -0.52
CA GLY A 98 -16.37 9.74 0.69
C GLY A 98 -15.20 9.63 1.66
N PRO A 99 -15.20 10.51 2.67
CA PRO A 99 -14.15 10.59 3.65
C PRO A 99 -14.16 9.45 4.65
N GLU A 100 -14.99 8.41 4.59
CA GLU A 100 -15.02 7.35 5.63
C GLU A 100 -13.68 6.61 5.82
N LEU A 101 -12.82 6.59 4.79
CA LEU A 101 -11.42 6.12 4.89
C LEU A 101 -10.38 7.23 5.14
N GLN A 102 -10.83 8.48 5.17
CA GLN A 102 -10.02 9.70 5.31
C GLN A 102 -10.43 10.56 6.51
N VAL A 103 -11.37 10.10 7.35
CA VAL A 103 -11.89 10.79 8.55
C VAL A 103 -10.75 11.03 9.54
N ASP A 104 -9.80 10.10 9.61
CA ASP A 104 -8.71 10.14 10.58
C ASP A 104 -7.65 11.22 10.29
N GLN A 105 -7.72 11.90 9.15
CA GLN A 105 -6.71 12.89 8.75
C GLN A 105 -7.23 14.33 8.73
N HIS A 106 -8.38 14.60 9.36
CA HIS A 106 -8.87 15.96 9.64
C HIS A 106 -8.77 16.27 11.14
N GLY A 107 -8.84 17.56 11.52
CA GLY A 107 -8.74 17.95 12.92
C GLY A 107 -7.31 18.03 13.48
N THR A 108 -6.28 18.04 12.62
CA THR A 108 -4.90 18.29 13.04
C THR A 108 -4.35 19.59 12.44
N GLU A 109 -3.35 20.19 13.09
CA GLU A 109 -2.66 21.38 12.57
C GLU A 109 -1.98 21.11 11.21
N SER A 110 -1.41 19.91 11.03
CA SER A 110 -0.75 19.52 9.79
C SER A 110 -1.72 19.50 8.61
N SER A 111 -2.95 19.02 8.84
CA SER A 111 -4.00 18.99 7.82
C SER A 111 -4.45 20.41 7.41
N TYR A 112 -4.43 21.36 8.34
CA TYR A 112 -4.67 22.77 8.04
C TYR A 112 -3.50 23.43 7.29
N THR A 113 -2.28 23.28 7.81
CA THR A 113 -1.10 24.04 7.33
C THR A 113 -0.46 23.44 6.09
N LYS A 114 -0.20 22.12 6.07
CA LYS A 114 0.50 21.45 4.97
C LYS A 114 -0.43 21.06 3.83
N ARG A 115 -1.63 20.60 4.15
CA ARG A 115 -2.62 20.13 3.16
C ARG A 115 -3.65 21.18 2.76
N ARG A 116 -3.62 22.35 3.42
CA ARG A 116 -4.53 23.48 3.18
C ARG A 116 -6.00 23.06 3.16
N CYS A 117 -6.38 22.13 4.04
CA CYS A 117 -7.76 21.66 4.12
C CYS A 117 -8.65 22.75 4.74
N PRO A 118 -9.75 23.17 4.07
CA PRO A 118 -10.59 24.25 4.54
C PRO A 118 -11.72 23.82 5.48
N CYS A 119 -11.82 22.55 5.86
CA CYS A 119 -12.91 22.07 6.72
C CYS A 119 -12.80 22.61 8.16
N GLU A 120 -13.94 22.70 8.84
CA GLU A 120 -14.04 23.32 10.16
C GLU A 120 -13.15 22.63 11.23
N PRO A 121 -13.06 21.29 11.32
CA PRO A 121 -12.15 20.62 12.27
C PRO A 121 -10.68 21.02 12.09
N CYS A 122 -10.21 21.13 10.85
CA CYS A 122 -8.83 21.56 10.56
C CYS A 122 -8.60 23.02 10.94
N ARG A 123 -9.55 23.93 10.66
CA ARG A 123 -9.46 25.33 11.08
C ARG A 123 -9.40 25.47 12.60
N ALA A 124 -10.24 24.73 13.32
CA ALA A 124 -10.24 24.70 14.78
C ALA A 124 -8.89 24.24 15.33
N ALA A 125 -8.34 23.13 14.82
CA ALA A 125 -7.03 22.62 15.20
C ALA A 125 -5.88 23.61 14.92
N GLY A 126 -5.90 24.27 13.76
CA GLY A 126 -4.94 25.31 13.40
C GLY A 126 -5.02 26.53 14.33
N THR A 127 -6.22 26.92 14.73
CA THR A 127 -6.43 28.00 15.73
C THR A 127 -5.95 27.59 17.11
N GLN A 128 -6.27 26.38 17.57
CA GLN A 128 -5.81 25.86 18.86
C GLN A 128 -4.28 25.77 18.93
N ALA A 129 -3.62 25.34 17.86
CA ALA A 129 -2.17 25.32 17.79
C ALA A 129 -1.54 26.73 17.83
N ARG A 130 -2.14 27.71 17.14
CA ARG A 130 -1.72 29.12 17.23
C ARG A 130 -1.87 29.67 18.65
N ASN A 131 -2.97 29.37 19.33
CA ASN A 131 -3.20 29.82 20.71
C ASN A 131 -2.20 29.17 21.69
N ARG A 132 -1.93 27.87 21.56
CA ARG A 132 -0.91 27.17 22.36
C ARG A 132 0.48 27.79 22.20
N ARG A 133 0.89 28.12 20.97
CA ARG A 133 2.17 28.80 20.72
C ARG A 133 2.23 30.18 21.37
N ARG A 134 1.16 30.97 21.26
CA ARG A 134 1.06 32.29 21.89
C ARG A 134 1.18 32.20 23.41
N ALA A 135 0.47 31.25 24.02
CA ALA A 135 0.54 31.00 25.46
C ALA A 135 1.94 30.60 25.90
N ALA A 136 2.61 29.71 25.15
CA ALA A 136 3.98 29.30 25.45
C ALA A 136 5.01 30.45 25.35
N THR A 137 4.79 31.43 24.46
CA THR A 137 5.66 32.61 24.34
C THR A 137 5.28 33.78 25.27
N GLY A 138 4.09 33.74 25.87
CA GLY A 138 3.52 34.85 26.66
C GLY A 138 4.12 35.04 28.04
N ASP A 139 4.90 34.08 28.54
CA ASP A 139 5.46 34.10 29.90
C ASP A 139 6.91 34.62 29.98
N THR A 140 7.60 34.81 28.85
CA THR A 140 9.05 35.12 28.88
C THR A 140 9.40 36.59 28.69
N THR A 141 8.43 37.48 28.43
CA THR A 141 8.74 38.88 28.03
C THR A 141 8.17 39.97 28.93
N ASN A 142 7.52 39.63 30.06
CA ASN A 142 7.07 40.61 31.06
C ASN A 142 7.79 40.39 32.41
N ALA A 143 9.12 40.37 32.40
CA ALA A 143 9.85 40.78 33.61
C ALA A 143 9.88 42.32 33.59
N PRO A 144 9.22 43.02 34.53
CA PRO A 144 9.32 44.47 34.60
C PRO A 144 10.80 44.81 34.79
N ALA A 145 11.36 45.62 33.89
CA ALA A 145 12.67 46.22 34.08
C ALA A 145 12.62 46.95 35.44
N ALA A 146 13.31 46.38 36.43
CA ALA A 146 13.39 46.94 37.77
C ALA A 146 13.88 48.37 37.65
N ALA A 147 13.05 49.30 38.14
CA ALA A 147 13.37 50.71 38.27
C ALA A 147 14.69 50.86 39.04
N ALA A 148 15.75 51.29 38.35
CA ALA A 148 16.99 51.72 38.97
C ALA A 148 16.97 53.25 39.08
N ALA A 149 16.88 53.67 40.34
CA ALA A 149 17.19 54.95 40.99
C ALA A 149 17.60 56.15 40.13
#